data_AF-A0A975FJ94-F1
#
_entry.id   AF-A0A975FJ94-F1
#
_cell.length_a   1.000
_cell.length_b   1.000
_cell.length_c   1.000
_cell.angle_alpha   90.00
_cell.angle_beta   90.00
_cell.angle_gamma   90.00
#
_symmetry.space_group_name_H-M   'P 1'
#
loop_
_entity.id
_entity.type
_entity.pdbx_description
1 polymer ?
#
loop_
_entity_poly.entity_id
_entity_poly.type
_entity_poly.pdbx_seq_one_letter_code
_entity_poly.pdbx_strand_id
1 'polypeptide(L)'
;MHFNKKKISIYLCIFLFIIFFLIFIAKEISPINICCNHNNKEEEKEDTPYLKGDSFINEYNKNLKQNLSKINSFDFIKKLAVLGLKNFIKGWKKTQIESYCNIFIADPELFMVEVLKGKLKTASTPLIYGTIDFISEQIKKNISLTIHRIKDSSKNDLSVKTRENLLPSKIDQIVMIEFFNKDDIHFFIKDYNDTQGDGYCFFHALDESLKQQIPKWRDKIILDDVTSVLN
;
A
#
# COMPACT_ATOMS: atom_id res chain seq x y z
N MET A 1 38.18 39.18 42.36
CA MET A 1 37.98 37.83 41.81
C MET A 1 38.03 37.95 40.28
N HIS A 2 39.20 37.78 39.67
CA HIS A 2 39.39 37.95 38.22
C HIS A 2 38.88 36.71 37.49
N PHE A 3 37.65 36.75 36.97
CA PHE A 3 37.16 35.71 36.10
C PHE A 3 37.97 35.71 34.79
N ASN A 4 38.55 34.55 34.49
CA ASN A 4 39.41 34.36 33.33
C ASN A 4 38.56 34.41 32.06
N LYS A 5 38.53 35.58 31.39
CA LYS A 5 37.68 35.87 30.22
C LYS A 5 37.78 34.81 29.12
N LYS A 6 38.94 34.14 28.97
CA LYS A 6 39.12 33.02 28.03
C LYS A 6 38.29 31.78 28.38
N LYS A 7 38.16 31.44 29.67
CA LYS A 7 37.33 30.31 30.12
C LYS A 7 35.85 30.59 29.89
N ILE A 8 35.40 31.82 30.18
CA ILE A 8 34.01 32.24 29.92
C ILE A 8 33.68 32.14 28.42
N SER A 9 34.58 32.57 27.55
CA SER A 9 34.38 32.47 26.10
C SER A 9 34.25 31.03 25.61
N ILE A 10 35.04 30.09 26.16
CA ILE A 10 34.97 28.68 25.77
C ILE A 10 33.64 28.05 26.22
N TYR A 11 33.20 28.32 27.45
CA TYR A 11 31.91 27.81 27.93
C TYR A 11 30.73 28.39 27.16
N LEU A 12 30.80 29.67 26.75
CA LEU A 12 29.78 30.29 25.90
C LEU A 12 29.70 29.62 24.52
N CYS A 13 30.85 29.32 23.90
CA CYS A 13 30.87 28.63 22.61
C CYS A 13 30.32 27.19 22.71
N ILE A 14 30.68 26.44 23.75
CA ILE A 14 30.15 25.09 23.98
C ILE A 14 28.63 25.13 24.20
N PHE A 15 28.14 26.09 25.00
CA PHE A 15 26.72 26.25 25.27
C PHE A 15 25.93 26.59 23.99
N LEU A 16 26.44 27.51 23.16
CA LEU A 16 25.82 27.85 21.89
C LEU A 16 25.82 26.67 20.90
N PHE A 17 26.88 25.86 20.89
CA PHE A 17 26.95 24.65 20.07
C PHE A 17 25.91 23.61 20.50
N ILE A 18 25.73 23.39 21.81
CA ILE A 18 24.70 22.49 22.34
C ILE A 18 23.30 22.98 21.96
N ILE A 19 23.02 24.29 22.09
CA ILE A 19 21.73 24.86 21.66
C ILE A 19 21.50 24.63 20.17
N PHE A 20 22.51 24.89 19.33
CA PHE A 20 22.39 24.67 17.89
C PHE A 20 22.12 23.20 17.55
N PHE A 21 22.79 22.28 18.24
CA PHE A 21 22.60 20.84 18.07
C PHE A 21 21.19 20.38 18.51
N LEU A 22 20.68 20.92 19.63
CA LEU A 22 19.32 20.66 20.09
C LEU A 22 18.26 21.21 19.12
N ILE A 23 18.48 22.40 18.52
CA ILE A 23 17.59 22.96 17.50
C ILE A 23 17.63 22.11 16.22
N PHE A 24 18.81 21.64 15.82
CA PHE A 24 18.96 20.78 14.65
C PHE A 24 18.23 19.45 14.83
N ILE A 25 18.43 18.79 15.98
CA ILE A 25 17.69 17.58 16.36
C ILE A 25 16.18 17.86 16.43
N ALA A 26 15.75 18.97 17.04
CA ALA A 26 14.32 19.32 17.11
C ALA A 26 13.70 19.56 15.72
N LYS A 27 14.50 20.04 14.74
CA LYS A 27 14.06 20.24 13.36
C LYS A 27 13.99 18.94 12.56
N GLU A 28 14.89 17.98 12.82
CA GLU A 28 14.81 16.61 12.28
C GLU A 28 13.71 15.76 12.95
N ILE A 29 13.40 16.03 14.23
CA ILE A 29 12.32 15.36 14.96
C ILE A 29 10.97 16.04 14.72
N SER A 30 10.88 17.16 13.99
CA SER A 30 9.58 17.65 13.53
C SER A 30 8.97 16.58 12.63
N PRO A 31 7.93 15.84 13.07
CA PRO A 31 7.15 15.10 12.12
C PRO A 31 6.55 16.16 11.20
N ILE A 32 6.47 15.88 9.91
CA ILE A 32 5.46 16.51 9.07
C ILE A 32 4.12 16.04 9.65
N ASN A 33 3.67 16.71 10.70
CA ASN A 33 2.42 16.43 11.39
C ASN A 33 1.35 17.29 10.73
N ILE A 34 1.18 17.11 9.41
CA ILE A 34 -0.03 17.50 8.69
C ILE A 34 -0.82 16.22 8.45
N CYS A 35 -1.15 15.54 9.55
CA CYS A 35 -2.24 14.59 9.61
C CYS A 35 -2.68 14.27 11.05
N CYS A 36 -2.32 15.07 12.06
CA CYS A 36 -2.76 14.85 13.43
C CYS A 36 -2.68 16.15 14.26
N ASN A 37 -3.77 16.93 14.28
CA ASN A 37 -4.06 17.77 15.44
C ASN A 37 -5.57 17.86 15.65
N HIS A 38 -6.09 16.98 16.49
CA HIS A 38 -7.44 17.12 17.04
C HIS A 38 -7.33 18.10 18.22
N ASN A 39 -7.48 19.39 17.93
CA ASN A 39 -7.81 20.38 18.95
C ASN A 39 -8.97 21.23 18.42
N ASN A 40 -10.06 21.19 19.17
CA ASN A 40 -11.30 21.91 18.92
C ASN A 40 -11.04 23.40 18.67
N LYS A 41 -11.16 23.83 17.42
CA LYS A 41 -11.63 25.16 17.05
C LYS A 41 -12.51 25.01 15.81
N GLU A 42 -13.73 25.51 15.92
CA GLU A 42 -14.66 25.70 14.82
C GLU A 42 -14.07 26.72 13.83
N GLU A 43 -13.33 26.24 12.84
CA GLU A 43 -12.92 27.03 11.67
C GLU A 43 -13.07 26.15 10.43
N GLU A 44 -13.69 26.75 9.40
CA GLU A 44 -14.14 26.26 8.08
C GLU A 44 -13.84 24.80 7.67
N LYS A 45 -14.91 24.10 7.26
CA LYS A 45 -14.89 22.77 6.64
C LYS A 45 -14.07 22.77 5.34
N GLU A 46 -12.77 22.59 5.43
CA GLU A 46 -12.00 21.96 4.36
C GLU A 46 -12.23 20.44 4.43
N ASP A 47 -12.73 19.87 3.34
CA ASP A 47 -13.01 18.44 3.16
C ASP A 47 -11.73 17.61 3.27
N THR A 48 -11.33 17.27 4.49
CA THR A 48 -10.23 16.34 4.72
C THR A 48 -10.56 14.97 4.10
N PRO A 49 -9.58 14.26 3.50
CA PRO A 49 -9.79 12.95 2.87
C PRO A 49 -10.44 11.91 3.79
N TYR A 50 -10.32 12.09 5.11
CA TYR A 50 -10.92 11.25 6.15
C TYR A 50 -12.45 11.26 6.14
N LEU A 51 -13.10 12.38 5.85
CA LEU A 51 -14.57 12.46 5.80
C LEU A 51 -15.17 11.69 4.62
N LYS A 52 -14.37 11.39 3.58
CA LYS A 52 -14.78 10.48 2.49
C LYS A 52 -14.67 8.99 2.88
N GLY A 53 -13.91 8.65 3.92
CA GLY A 53 -13.64 7.27 4.33
C GLY A 53 -14.90 6.47 4.66
N ASP A 54 -15.79 7.01 5.49
CA ASP A 54 -17.00 6.29 5.92
C ASP A 54 -18.01 6.11 4.79
N SER A 55 -18.23 7.15 3.98
CA SER A 55 -19.06 7.07 2.77
C SER A 55 -18.53 6.00 1.81
N PHE A 56 -17.21 6.00 1.61
CA PHE A 56 -16.51 5.06 0.74
C PHE A 56 -16.62 3.60 1.24
N ILE A 57 -16.45 3.37 2.54
CA ILE A 57 -16.59 2.05 3.17
C ILE A 57 -18.04 1.54 3.04
N ASN A 58 -19.01 2.42 3.25
CA ASN A 58 -20.42 2.08 3.11
C ASN A 58 -20.75 1.70 1.66
N GLU A 59 -20.20 2.43 0.69
CA GLU A 59 -20.31 2.09 -0.72
C GLU A 59 -19.68 0.73 -1.04
N TYR A 60 -18.49 0.45 -0.52
CA TYR A 60 -17.84 -0.86 -0.66
C TYR A 60 -18.71 -1.98 -0.10
N ASN A 61 -19.17 -1.85 1.14
CA ASN A 61 -20.01 -2.85 1.78
C ASN A 61 -21.32 -3.07 1.02
N LYS A 62 -21.93 -2.00 0.51
CA LYS A 62 -23.14 -2.08 -0.32
C LYS A 62 -22.87 -2.85 -1.61
N ASN A 63 -21.83 -2.48 -2.36
CA ASN A 63 -21.47 -3.14 -3.61
C ASN A 63 -21.06 -4.61 -3.39
N LEU A 64 -20.35 -4.91 -2.30
CA LEU A 64 -19.97 -6.26 -1.92
C LEU A 64 -21.21 -7.14 -1.71
N LYS A 65 -22.17 -6.67 -0.89
CA LYS A 65 -23.44 -7.37 -0.66
C LYS A 65 -24.21 -7.61 -1.97
N GLN A 66 -24.29 -6.60 -2.82
CA GLN A 66 -25.03 -6.68 -4.09
C GLN A 66 -24.42 -7.67 -5.08
N ASN A 67 -23.09 -7.84 -5.08
CA ASN A 67 -22.40 -8.70 -6.03
C ASN A 67 -21.97 -10.05 -5.44
N LEU A 68 -22.38 -10.39 -4.22
CA LEU A 68 -21.85 -11.54 -3.49
C LEU A 68 -22.04 -12.87 -4.23
N SER A 69 -23.22 -13.12 -4.80
CA SER A 69 -23.50 -14.34 -5.58
C SER A 69 -22.57 -14.48 -6.79
N LYS A 70 -22.25 -13.36 -7.44
CA LYS A 70 -21.32 -13.30 -8.56
C LYS A 70 -19.87 -13.51 -8.11
N ILE A 71 -19.50 -12.94 -6.99
CA ILE A 71 -18.15 -13.08 -6.44
C ILE A 71 -17.88 -14.54 -6.02
N ASN A 72 -18.90 -15.24 -5.51
CA ASN A 72 -18.78 -16.65 -5.16
C ASN A 72 -18.45 -17.53 -6.38
N SER A 73 -18.93 -17.17 -7.57
CA SER A 73 -18.64 -17.87 -8.83
C SER A 73 -17.34 -17.45 -9.51
N PHE A 74 -16.60 -16.49 -8.95
CA PHE A 74 -15.30 -16.10 -9.49
C PHE A 74 -14.27 -17.23 -9.39
N ASP A 75 -13.42 -17.30 -10.41
CA ASP A 75 -12.19 -18.05 -10.39
C ASP A 75 -11.20 -17.47 -9.36
N PHE A 76 -10.08 -18.17 -9.15
CA PHE A 76 -9.04 -17.78 -8.21
C PHE A 76 -8.50 -16.36 -8.48
N ILE A 77 -8.25 -16.01 -9.74
CA ILE A 77 -7.62 -14.76 -10.14
C ILE A 77 -8.53 -13.57 -9.81
N LYS A 78 -9.81 -13.70 -10.12
CA LYS A 78 -10.81 -12.68 -9.78
C LYS A 78 -11.07 -12.60 -8.27
N LYS A 79 -11.07 -13.73 -7.55
CA LYS A 79 -11.17 -13.73 -6.08
C LYS A 79 -9.98 -13.04 -5.43
N LEU A 80 -8.78 -13.23 -5.97
CA LEU A 80 -7.58 -12.57 -5.48
C LEU A 80 -7.67 -11.04 -5.59
N ALA A 81 -8.23 -10.52 -6.68
CA ALA A 81 -8.50 -9.09 -6.82
C ALA A 81 -9.47 -8.56 -5.74
N VAL A 82 -10.53 -9.31 -5.44
CA VAL A 82 -11.49 -8.93 -4.38
C VAL A 82 -10.81 -8.93 -3.00
N LEU A 83 -9.97 -9.92 -2.71
CA LEU A 83 -9.23 -10.03 -1.45
C LEU A 83 -8.19 -8.91 -1.29
N GLY A 84 -7.48 -8.57 -2.37
CA GLY A 84 -6.55 -7.45 -2.39
C GLY A 84 -7.26 -6.11 -2.11
N LEU A 85 -8.40 -5.87 -2.76
CA LEU A 85 -9.23 -4.69 -2.51
C LEU A 85 -9.70 -4.65 -1.05
N LYS A 86 -10.23 -5.75 -0.53
CA LYS A 86 -10.66 -5.87 0.86
C LYS A 86 -9.50 -5.53 1.82
N ASN A 87 -8.31 -6.05 1.55
CA ASN A 87 -7.16 -5.84 2.41
C ASN A 87 -6.69 -4.38 2.38
N PHE A 88 -6.68 -3.74 1.21
CA PHE A 88 -6.40 -2.30 1.11
C PHE A 88 -7.38 -1.48 1.95
N ILE A 89 -8.69 -1.75 1.86
CA ILE A 89 -9.73 -1.03 2.62
C ILE A 89 -9.58 -1.28 4.13
N LYS A 90 -9.23 -2.49 4.55
CA LYS A 90 -8.94 -2.81 5.96
C LYS A 90 -7.71 -2.04 6.46
N GLY A 91 -6.67 -1.97 5.63
CA GLY A 91 -5.46 -1.19 5.90
C GLY A 91 -5.74 0.30 6.00
N TRP A 92 -6.60 0.82 5.13
CA TRP A 92 -7.09 2.21 5.14
C TRP A 92 -7.82 2.56 6.43
N LYS A 93 -8.75 1.69 6.88
CA LYS A 93 -9.51 1.88 8.13
C LYS A 93 -8.63 1.95 9.36
N LYS A 94 -7.52 1.21 9.37
CA LYS A 94 -6.54 1.29 10.45
C LYS A 94 -5.73 2.57 10.25
N THR A 95 -6.20 3.65 10.89
CA THR A 95 -5.63 5.02 11.01
C THR A 95 -4.13 5.12 11.35
N GLN A 96 -3.41 4.01 11.49
CA GLN A 96 -2.01 3.94 11.88
C GLN A 96 -1.05 3.58 10.73
N ILE A 97 -1.55 3.36 9.51
CA ILE A 97 -0.70 3.08 8.35
C ILE A 97 -0.78 4.24 7.37
N GLU A 98 0.01 5.28 7.64
CA GLU A 98 0.17 6.50 6.83
C GLU A 98 0.41 6.19 5.34
N SER A 99 1.04 5.06 5.04
CA SER A 99 1.30 4.63 3.67
C SER A 99 0.07 4.14 2.89
N TYR A 100 -1.09 3.82 3.50
CA TYR A 100 -2.31 3.55 2.71
C TYR A 100 -2.92 4.88 2.26
N CYS A 101 -3.03 5.84 3.19
CA CYS A 101 -3.43 7.23 2.95
C CYS A 101 -2.67 7.86 1.78
N ASN A 102 -1.33 7.81 1.83
CA ASN A 102 -0.49 8.40 0.80
C ASN A 102 -0.67 7.75 -0.58
N ILE A 103 -0.93 6.45 -0.63
CA ILE A 103 -1.16 5.74 -1.90
C ILE A 103 -2.47 6.18 -2.54
N PHE A 104 -3.55 6.27 -1.76
CA PHE A 104 -4.84 6.72 -2.29
C PHE A 104 -4.83 8.20 -2.67
N ILE A 105 -4.09 9.04 -1.93
CA ILE A 105 -3.93 10.45 -2.31
C ILE A 105 -3.20 10.55 -3.65
N ALA A 106 -2.19 9.73 -3.88
CA ALA A 106 -1.44 9.69 -5.14
C ALA A 106 -2.22 9.03 -6.29
N ASP A 107 -3.02 8.00 -5.99
CA ASP A 107 -3.84 7.25 -6.94
C ASP A 107 -5.17 6.83 -6.26
N PRO A 108 -6.24 7.64 -6.40
CA PRO A 108 -7.51 7.38 -5.75
C PRO A 108 -8.35 6.31 -6.46
N GLU A 109 -7.90 5.82 -7.62
CA GLU A 109 -8.66 4.86 -8.40
C GLU A 109 -8.57 3.47 -7.77
N LEU A 110 -9.66 3.00 -7.17
CA LEU A 110 -9.75 1.65 -6.59
C LEU A 110 -10.40 0.63 -7.52
N PHE A 111 -11.08 1.09 -8.58
CA PHE A 111 -11.89 0.28 -9.49
C PHE A 111 -12.84 -0.67 -8.75
N MET A 112 -13.40 -0.20 -7.64
CA MET A 112 -14.14 -1.02 -6.68
C MET A 112 -15.32 -1.74 -7.35
N VAL A 113 -16.09 -1.01 -8.15
CA VAL A 113 -17.25 -1.54 -8.86
C VAL A 113 -16.82 -2.57 -9.90
N GLU A 114 -15.73 -2.30 -10.62
CA GLU A 114 -15.18 -3.18 -11.65
C GLU A 114 -14.63 -4.47 -11.04
N VAL A 115 -13.90 -4.39 -9.92
CA VAL A 115 -13.40 -5.55 -9.18
C VAL A 115 -14.56 -6.43 -8.73
N LEU A 116 -15.56 -5.86 -8.05
CA LEU A 116 -16.71 -6.61 -7.51
C LEU A 116 -17.63 -7.14 -8.62
N LYS A 117 -17.65 -6.51 -9.79
CA LYS A 117 -18.39 -6.99 -10.97
C LYS A 117 -17.57 -7.93 -11.86
N GLY A 118 -16.30 -8.19 -11.60
CA GLY A 118 -15.51 -9.09 -12.45
C GLY A 118 -15.17 -8.47 -13.83
N LYS A 119 -15.07 -7.14 -13.90
CA LYS A 119 -14.92 -6.36 -15.15
C LYS A 119 -13.73 -5.38 -15.09
N LEU A 120 -12.68 -5.75 -14.36
CA LEU A 120 -11.48 -4.93 -14.28
C LEU A 120 -10.88 -4.71 -15.68
N LYS A 121 -10.32 -3.51 -15.91
CA LYS A 121 -9.58 -3.16 -17.15
C LYS A 121 -8.07 -3.18 -16.96
N THR A 122 -7.61 -2.85 -15.76
CA THR A 122 -6.21 -2.94 -15.31
C THR A 122 -6.20 -2.86 -13.78
N ALA A 123 -5.12 -3.28 -13.13
CA ALA A 123 -4.97 -3.12 -11.69
C ALA A 123 -4.48 -1.70 -11.36
N SER A 124 -5.16 -1.04 -10.41
CA SER A 124 -4.71 0.25 -9.89
C SER A 124 -3.65 0.10 -8.80
N THR A 125 -2.96 1.18 -8.46
CA THR A 125 -1.91 1.15 -7.43
C THR A 125 -2.44 0.67 -6.09
N PRO A 126 -3.58 1.18 -5.56
CA PRO A 126 -4.17 0.66 -4.34
C PRO A 126 -4.41 -0.86 -4.37
N LEU A 127 -4.91 -1.36 -5.49
CA LEU A 127 -5.23 -2.78 -5.65
C LEU A 127 -3.98 -3.64 -5.66
N ILE A 128 -2.90 -3.18 -6.30
CA ILE A 128 -1.59 -3.86 -6.30
C ILE A 128 -1.07 -3.98 -4.86
N TYR A 129 -0.98 -2.87 -4.12
CA TYR A 129 -0.48 -2.88 -2.74
C TYR A 129 -1.34 -3.75 -1.82
N GLY A 130 -2.67 -3.60 -1.88
CA GLY A 130 -3.59 -4.40 -1.08
C GLY A 130 -3.42 -5.90 -1.34
N THR A 131 -3.20 -6.29 -2.59
CA THR A 131 -2.97 -7.69 -2.98
C THR A 131 -1.63 -8.22 -2.46
N ILE A 132 -0.54 -7.47 -2.62
CA ILE A 132 0.78 -7.88 -2.13
C ILE A 132 0.78 -8.05 -0.61
N ASP A 133 0.19 -7.10 0.11
CA ASP A 133 0.05 -7.15 1.55
C ASP A 133 -0.82 -8.35 1.99
N PHE A 134 -1.94 -8.59 1.30
CA PHE A 134 -2.81 -9.74 1.57
C PHE A 134 -2.07 -11.07 1.41
N ILE A 135 -1.42 -11.28 0.26
CA ILE A 135 -0.71 -12.54 -0.02
C ILE A 135 0.40 -12.73 1.02
N SER A 136 1.18 -11.68 1.28
CA SER A 136 2.25 -11.68 2.27
C SER A 136 1.78 -12.16 3.64
N GLU A 137 0.65 -11.66 4.13
CA GLU A 137 0.03 -12.10 5.39
C GLU A 137 -0.32 -13.60 5.35
N GLN A 138 -0.93 -14.07 4.26
CA GLN A 138 -1.36 -15.46 4.11
C GLN A 138 -0.17 -16.44 4.05
N ILE A 139 0.87 -16.10 3.28
CA ILE A 139 2.03 -16.98 3.09
C ILE A 139 3.10 -16.82 4.17
N LYS A 140 2.97 -15.79 5.03
CA LYS A 140 3.93 -15.40 6.07
C LYS A 140 5.33 -15.16 5.49
N LYS A 141 5.42 -14.35 4.42
CA LYS A 141 6.69 -13.94 3.80
C LYS A 141 6.59 -12.50 3.33
N ASN A 142 7.69 -11.76 3.44
CA ASN A 142 7.80 -10.46 2.80
C ASN A 142 7.86 -10.64 1.29
N ILE A 143 7.13 -9.82 0.54
CA ILE A 143 7.15 -9.78 -0.92
C ILE A 143 7.68 -8.42 -1.34
N SER A 144 8.72 -8.41 -2.17
CA SER A 144 9.22 -7.21 -2.82
C SER A 144 8.96 -7.37 -4.31
N LEU A 145 8.01 -6.59 -4.82
CA LEU A 145 7.60 -6.54 -6.21
C LEU A 145 8.22 -5.30 -6.90
N THR A 146 8.92 -5.51 -8.00
CA THR A 146 9.33 -4.45 -8.93
C THR A 146 8.48 -4.55 -10.20
N ILE A 147 7.88 -3.44 -10.63
CA ILE A 147 7.15 -3.33 -11.89
C ILE A 147 7.88 -2.34 -12.80
N HIS A 148 8.49 -2.84 -13.87
CA HIS A 148 9.14 -2.02 -14.88
C HIS A 148 8.09 -1.46 -15.84
N ARG A 149 7.80 -0.16 -15.76
CA ARG A 149 6.82 0.49 -16.65
C ARG A 149 7.51 0.93 -17.94
N ILE A 150 6.97 0.46 -19.06
CA ILE A 150 7.45 0.74 -20.40
C ILE A 150 6.39 1.59 -21.09
N LYS A 151 6.69 2.87 -21.34
CA LYS A 151 5.77 3.79 -22.01
C LYS A 151 6.53 4.68 -22.99
N ASP A 152 6.18 4.62 -24.27
CA ASP A 152 6.64 5.52 -25.35
C ASP A 152 8.13 5.96 -25.22
N SER A 153 9.04 5.00 -25.00
CA SER A 153 10.51 5.17 -24.84
C SER A 153 11.03 5.57 -23.45
N SER A 154 10.17 5.90 -22.50
CA SER A 154 10.52 6.08 -21.09
C SER A 154 10.42 4.75 -20.31
N LYS A 155 11.40 4.48 -19.45
CA LYS A 155 11.39 3.38 -18.49
C LYS A 155 11.39 3.98 -17.09
N ASN A 156 10.30 3.76 -16.36
CA ASN A 156 10.21 4.12 -14.94
C ASN A 156 9.78 2.89 -14.15
N ASP A 157 10.39 2.68 -12.99
CA ASP A 157 10.07 1.51 -12.16
C ASP A 157 9.08 1.90 -11.04
N LEU A 158 8.04 1.10 -10.87
CA LEU A 158 7.19 1.11 -9.69
C LEU A 158 7.66 0.00 -8.74
N SER A 159 8.19 0.38 -7.58
CA SER A 159 8.60 -0.57 -6.54
C SER A 159 7.52 -0.69 -5.46
N VAL A 160 7.01 -1.89 -5.26
CA VAL A 160 5.98 -2.25 -4.28
C VAL A 160 6.58 -3.25 -3.29
N LYS A 161 6.62 -2.92 -2.01
CA LYS A 161 7.09 -3.86 -0.98
C LYS A 161 5.99 -4.11 0.04
N THR A 162 5.94 -5.33 0.57
CA THR A 162 5.20 -5.64 1.79
C THR A 162 5.57 -4.63 2.85
N ARG A 163 4.55 -4.10 3.53
CA ARG A 163 4.76 -3.10 4.57
C ARG A 163 5.30 -3.75 5.84
N GLU A 164 6.35 -3.14 6.39
CA GLU A 164 7.12 -3.65 7.54
C GLU A 164 6.25 -3.90 8.80
N ASN A 165 5.12 -3.20 8.92
CA ASN A 165 4.22 -3.29 10.08
C ASN A 165 3.12 -4.36 9.97
N LEU A 166 3.04 -5.09 8.85
CA LEU A 166 1.99 -6.10 8.63
C LEU A 166 2.40 -7.51 9.06
N LEU A 167 3.70 -7.77 9.15
CA LEU A 167 4.24 -9.07 9.52
C LEU A 167 4.92 -9.01 10.89
N PRO A 168 4.88 -10.09 11.69
CA PRO A 168 5.69 -10.18 12.90
C PRO A 168 7.18 -10.02 12.56
N SER A 169 7.93 -9.37 13.44
CA SER A 169 9.34 -8.95 13.30
C SER A 169 10.39 -10.07 13.09
N LYS A 170 9.95 -11.29 12.77
CA LYS A 170 10.79 -12.50 12.60
C LYS A 170 10.70 -13.13 11.21
N ILE A 171 10.17 -12.43 10.21
CA ILE A 171 10.05 -12.96 8.85
C ILE A 171 11.25 -12.51 8.02
N ASP A 172 12.30 -13.34 8.03
CA ASP A 172 13.59 -13.05 7.37
C ASP A 172 13.59 -13.39 5.87
N GLN A 173 12.57 -14.09 5.37
CA GLN A 173 12.50 -14.49 3.97
C GLN A 173 11.76 -13.46 3.12
N ILE A 174 12.49 -12.82 2.21
CA ILE A 174 11.97 -11.91 1.19
C ILE A 174 11.83 -12.66 -0.13
N VAL A 175 10.64 -12.60 -0.71
CA VAL A 175 10.31 -13.12 -2.04
C VAL A 175 10.45 -11.94 -3.00
N MET A 176 11.47 -11.99 -3.85
CA MET A 176 11.68 -10.99 -4.88
C MET A 176 10.90 -11.37 -6.13
N ILE A 177 10.13 -10.41 -6.65
CA ILE A 177 9.23 -10.61 -7.76
C ILE A 177 9.39 -9.43 -8.71
N GLU A 178 9.47 -9.68 -10.02
CA GLU A 178 9.68 -8.63 -11.02
C GLU A 178 8.79 -8.88 -12.24
N PHE A 179 8.01 -7.87 -12.65
CA PHE A 179 7.18 -7.88 -13.86
C PHE A 179 7.45 -6.63 -14.69
N PHE A 180 6.94 -6.63 -15.91
CA PHE A 180 6.84 -5.45 -16.77
C PHE A 180 5.38 -5.02 -16.88
N ASN A 181 5.17 -3.72 -17.07
CA ASN A 181 3.89 -3.16 -17.48
C ASN A 181 4.09 -2.32 -18.73
N LYS A 182 3.39 -2.65 -19.81
CA LYS A 182 3.38 -1.86 -21.03
C LYS A 182 2.17 -0.93 -21.07
N ASP A 183 2.44 0.35 -21.31
CA ASP A 183 1.48 1.43 -21.49
C ASP A 183 0.48 1.59 -20.32
N ASP A 184 0.88 1.16 -19.12
CA ASP A 184 0.06 1.14 -17.91
C ASP A 184 -1.19 0.23 -17.99
N ILE A 185 -1.23 -0.66 -18.98
CA ILE A 185 -2.42 -1.46 -19.32
C ILE A 185 -2.17 -2.96 -19.14
N HIS A 186 -1.02 -3.47 -19.57
CA HIS A 186 -0.76 -4.91 -19.62
C HIS A 186 0.47 -5.31 -18.82
N PHE A 187 0.28 -6.19 -17.83
CA PHE A 187 1.34 -6.71 -16.97
C PHE A 187 1.79 -8.09 -17.42
N PHE A 188 3.10 -8.33 -17.52
CA PHE A 188 3.70 -9.59 -17.99
C PHE A 188 5.06 -9.86 -17.32
N ILE A 189 5.58 -11.09 -17.41
CA ILE A 189 6.78 -11.49 -16.65
C ILE A 189 8.07 -11.23 -17.44
N LYS A 190 8.20 -11.80 -18.63
CA LYS A 190 9.34 -11.65 -19.54
C LYS A 190 8.89 -11.19 -20.90
N ASP A 191 7.95 -11.93 -21.49
CA ASP A 191 7.39 -11.65 -22.81
C ASP A 191 5.96 -11.15 -22.69
N TYR A 192 5.54 -10.25 -23.60
CA TYR A 192 4.21 -9.63 -23.59
C TYR A 192 3.07 -10.66 -23.54
N ASN A 193 3.28 -11.86 -24.09
CA ASN A 193 2.29 -12.94 -24.17
C ASN A 193 2.33 -13.92 -22.99
N ASP A 194 3.18 -13.69 -21.97
CA ASP A 194 3.27 -14.57 -20.79
C ASP A 194 1.99 -14.60 -19.96
N THR A 195 1.18 -13.56 -20.07
CA THR A 195 -0.07 -13.40 -19.34
C THR A 195 -1.20 -13.08 -20.30
N GLN A 196 -2.41 -13.46 -19.90
CA GLN A 196 -3.60 -13.08 -20.64
C GLN A 196 -3.74 -11.55 -20.66
N GLY A 197 -3.90 -10.97 -21.85
CA GLY A 197 -4.17 -9.53 -22.06
C GLY A 197 -5.58 -9.09 -21.67
N ASP A 198 -6.04 -9.53 -20.50
CA ASP A 198 -7.29 -9.08 -19.89
C ASP A 198 -7.00 -8.05 -18.80
N GLY A 199 -8.05 -7.46 -18.22
CA GLY A 199 -7.85 -6.50 -17.13
C GLY A 199 -7.44 -7.10 -15.79
N TYR A 200 -7.19 -8.41 -15.74
CA TYR A 200 -6.62 -9.13 -14.62
C TYR A 200 -5.16 -9.56 -14.88
N CYS A 201 -4.52 -9.10 -15.95
CA CYS A 201 -3.13 -9.41 -16.32
C CYS A 201 -2.11 -9.25 -15.18
N PHE A 202 -2.29 -8.26 -14.28
CA PHE A 202 -1.48 -8.12 -13.07
C PHE A 202 -1.53 -9.37 -12.17
N PHE A 203 -2.73 -9.88 -11.92
CA PHE A 203 -2.95 -11.03 -11.05
C PHE A 203 -2.46 -12.32 -11.70
N HIS A 204 -2.57 -12.42 -13.03
CA HIS A 204 -1.97 -13.53 -13.78
C HIS A 204 -0.44 -13.50 -13.69
N ALA A 205 0.20 -12.34 -13.89
CA ALA A 205 1.66 -12.18 -13.75
C ALA A 205 2.14 -12.55 -12.34
N LEU A 206 1.39 -12.08 -11.34
CA LEU A 206 1.67 -12.34 -9.93
C LEU A 206 1.55 -13.82 -9.59
N ASP A 207 0.50 -14.47 -10.05
CA ASP A 207 0.31 -15.90 -9.80
C ASP A 207 1.40 -16.77 -10.43
N GLU A 208 1.72 -16.52 -11.69
CA GLU A 208 2.78 -17.25 -12.41
C GLU A 208 4.15 -17.05 -11.75
N SER A 209 4.46 -15.84 -11.31
CA SER A 209 5.73 -15.56 -10.64
C SER A 209 5.79 -16.16 -9.23
N LEU A 210 4.69 -16.13 -8.49
CA LEU A 210 4.60 -16.77 -7.18
C LEU A 210 4.69 -18.30 -7.27
N LYS A 211 4.13 -18.92 -8.32
CA LYS A 211 4.29 -20.37 -8.57
C LYS A 211 5.76 -20.77 -8.73
N GLN A 212 6.55 -19.94 -9.41
CA GLN A 212 7.98 -20.19 -9.63
C GLN A 212 8.79 -20.07 -8.33
N GLN A 213 8.45 -19.08 -7.47
CA GLN A 213 9.19 -18.82 -6.24
C GLN A 213 8.71 -19.66 -5.03
N ILE A 214 7.42 -20.01 -5.01
CA ILE A 214 6.76 -20.69 -3.92
C ILE A 214 5.78 -21.71 -4.51
N PRO A 215 6.24 -22.96 -4.76
CA PRO A 215 5.36 -24.02 -5.22
C PRO A 215 4.16 -24.17 -4.29
N LYS A 216 2.96 -24.27 -4.88
CA LYS A 216 1.69 -24.42 -4.15
C LYS A 216 1.34 -23.25 -3.20
N TRP A 217 1.80 -22.03 -3.49
CA TRP A 217 1.44 -20.86 -2.67
C TRP A 217 -0.06 -20.64 -2.53
N ARG A 218 -0.84 -21.00 -3.56
CA ARG A 218 -2.31 -20.89 -3.57
C ARG A 218 -2.97 -21.70 -2.45
N ASP A 219 -2.39 -22.82 -2.04
CA ASP A 219 -2.92 -23.69 -0.97
C ASP A 219 -2.90 -22.97 0.39
N LYS A 220 -2.13 -21.90 0.52
CA LYS A 220 -2.04 -21.06 1.73
C LYS A 220 -3.05 -19.91 1.73
N ILE A 221 -3.79 -19.71 0.64
CA ILE A 221 -4.73 -18.59 0.50
C ILE A 221 -6.11 -19.03 0.94
N ILE A 222 -6.63 -18.39 1.98
CA ILE A 222 -8.00 -18.63 2.46
C ILE A 222 -8.96 -17.77 1.63
N LEU A 223 -9.69 -18.40 0.70
CA LEU A 223 -10.63 -17.72 -0.20
C LEU A 223 -12.01 -17.46 0.43
N ASP A 224 -12.33 -18.14 1.53
CA ASP A 224 -13.63 -18.04 2.21
C ASP A 224 -13.82 -16.68 2.90
N ASP A 225 -12.76 -15.89 3.00
CA ASP A 225 -12.74 -14.61 3.70
C ASP A 225 -13.40 -13.46 2.91
N VAL A 226 -13.91 -13.70 1.70
CA VAL A 226 -14.55 -12.62 0.89
C VAL A 226 -15.83 -12.07 1.55
N THR A 227 -16.46 -12.82 2.47
CA THR A 227 -17.73 -12.47 3.14
C THR A 227 -17.59 -11.86 4.53
N SER A 228 -16.43 -11.95 5.19
CA SER A 228 -16.29 -11.67 6.63
C SER A 228 -16.32 -10.18 7.05
N VAL A 229 -16.62 -9.26 6.12
CA VAL A 229 -16.71 -7.80 6.43
C VAL A 229 -18.14 -7.37 6.80
N LEU A 230 -19.09 -8.31 6.86
CA LEU A 230 -20.50 -7.96 7.12
C LEU A 230 -20.91 -7.94 8.60
N ASN A 231 -19.97 -8.15 9.53
CA ASN A 231 -20.20 -8.01 10.97
C ASN A 231 -19.30 -6.94 11.58
#